data_AF-A5K4F6-F1
#
_entry.id   AF-A5K4F6-F1
#
_cell.length_a   1.000
_cell.length_b   1.000
_cell.length_c   1.000
_cell.angle_alpha   90.00
_cell.angle_beta   90.00
_cell.angle_gamma   90.00
#
_symmetry.space_group_name_H-M   'P 1'
#
loop_
_entity.id
_entity.type
_entity.pdbx_description
1 polymer ?
#
loop_
_entity_poly.entity_id
_entity_poly.type
_entity_poly.pdbx_seq_one_letter_code
_entity_poly.pdbx_strand_id
1 'polypeptide(L)'
;MSNIHTLAEYRDDYGENLPFNRKYYQSQSSFIQRSKPIDVVNLIFPHFTWKSFIMAVSIIQIIVFIISVSIKPADFLTPSDSLLITLGANVASRIKQGEIHRLILPIFLHANIFHTFFNVFFQLRMGFTLEKNYGIVKVIILYFLTGIYGNILSSSVTYCPIKVGASTSGMGLLGVVTSELILLWHVIRHRERVVFNIIFFSLISFFYYFTFNGSNIDHVGHLGGLLSGISMGILYNSQMENKPSWYDHMKMASYACLALLAIVPPIVLFAVPRTC
;
A
#
# COMPACT_ATOMS: atom_id res chain seq x y z
N MET A 1 1.97 -25.40 -8.20
CA MET A 1 1.54 -24.29 -7.32
C MET A 1 2.24 -24.46 -5.99
N SER A 2 3.44 -23.89 -5.84
CA SER A 2 4.28 -24.03 -4.64
C SER A 2 4.33 -22.70 -3.90
N ASN A 3 3.36 -22.48 -3.03
CA ASN A 3 3.44 -21.45 -1.99
C ASN A 3 4.16 -22.07 -0.80
N ILE A 4 5.48 -22.10 -0.84
CA ILE A 4 6.28 -22.44 0.34
C ILE A 4 7.50 -21.54 0.30
N HIS A 5 7.54 -20.55 1.20
CA HIS A 5 8.80 -20.01 1.67
C HIS A 5 9.55 -21.17 2.32
N THR A 6 10.34 -21.90 1.54
CA THR A 6 11.18 -22.96 2.06
C THR A 6 12.21 -22.34 2.99
N LEU A 7 12.21 -22.80 4.25
CA LEU A 7 13.21 -22.56 5.29
C LEU A 7 14.68 -22.86 4.88
N ALA A 8 14.91 -23.29 3.64
CA ALA A 8 16.21 -23.62 3.07
C ALA A 8 17.12 -22.39 2.90
N GLU A 9 16.58 -21.19 2.66
CA GLU A 9 17.42 -19.97 2.53
C GLU A 9 17.95 -19.43 3.88
N TYR A 10 17.59 -20.06 5.02
CA TYR A 10 17.98 -19.59 6.35
C TYR A 10 18.87 -20.55 7.14
N ARG A 11 19.34 -21.65 6.53
CA ARG A 11 20.03 -22.74 7.23
C ARG A 11 21.52 -22.91 6.92
N ASP A 12 22.05 -22.27 5.88
CA ASP A 12 23.44 -22.46 5.46
C ASP A 12 24.29 -21.23 5.76
N ASP A 13 24.83 -21.10 6.98
CA ASP A 13 26.08 -20.31 7.12
C ASP A 13 26.99 -20.63 8.31
N TYR A 14 26.70 -21.60 9.20
CA TYR A 14 27.64 -21.90 10.29
C TYR A 14 27.79 -23.38 10.54
N GLY A 15 28.74 -23.97 9.81
CA GLY A 15 29.37 -25.24 10.16
C GLY A 15 30.33 -25.06 11.33
N GLU A 16 30.32 -26.06 12.20
CA GLU A 16 31.06 -26.20 13.45
C GLU A 16 32.59 -26.10 13.28
N ASN A 17 33.25 -25.51 14.29
CA ASN A 17 34.65 -25.68 14.70
C ASN A 17 35.66 -26.20 13.64
N LEU A 18 36.29 -25.30 12.89
CA LEU A 18 37.47 -25.61 12.07
C LEU A 18 38.74 -24.95 12.63
N PRO A 19 39.90 -25.65 12.64
CA PRO A 19 41.15 -25.14 13.20
C PRO A 19 41.75 -24.01 12.33
N PHE A 20 42.40 -23.04 12.99
CA PHE A 20 42.96 -21.84 12.37
C PHE A 20 44.08 -22.16 11.37
N ASN A 21 43.76 -22.20 10.08
CA ASN A 21 44.72 -22.43 8.99
C ASN A 21 45.04 -21.13 8.23
N ARG A 22 46.28 -20.62 8.41
CA ARG A 22 46.76 -19.35 7.85
C ARG A 22 46.74 -19.29 6.32
N LYS A 23 46.83 -20.43 5.63
CA LYS A 23 46.76 -20.52 4.15
C LYS A 23 45.36 -20.29 3.60
N TYR A 24 44.32 -20.59 4.39
CA TYR A 24 42.92 -20.35 4.00
C TYR A 24 42.64 -18.85 3.85
N TYR A 25 43.12 -18.05 4.80
CA TYR A 25 42.93 -16.59 4.80
C TYR A 25 43.75 -15.85 3.73
N GLN A 26 44.96 -16.33 3.40
CA GLN A 26 45.73 -15.75 2.29
C GLN A 26 45.08 -16.00 0.91
N SER A 27 44.32 -17.09 0.76
CA SER A 27 43.50 -17.32 -0.44
C SER A 27 42.24 -16.46 -0.47
N GLN A 28 41.70 -16.06 0.69
CA GLN A 28 40.58 -15.12 0.76
C GLN A 28 41.00 -13.66 0.52
N SER A 29 42.24 -13.27 0.81
CA SER A 29 42.70 -11.89 0.53
C SER A 29 42.85 -11.56 -0.95
N SER A 30 42.94 -12.57 -1.84
CA SER A 30 42.83 -12.38 -3.30
C SER A 30 41.39 -12.47 -3.81
N PHE A 31 40.48 -12.97 -2.97
CA PHE A 31 39.02 -12.80 -3.06
C PHE A 31 38.59 -11.59 -2.22
N ILE A 32 39.21 -10.42 -2.41
CA ILE A 32 38.49 -9.17 -2.15
C ILE A 32 37.33 -9.19 -3.13
N GLN A 33 36.22 -9.72 -2.64
CA GLN A 33 34.93 -9.82 -3.30
C GLN A 33 34.69 -8.43 -3.87
N ARG A 34 34.83 -8.28 -5.20
CA ARG A 34 34.34 -7.08 -5.88
C ARG A 34 32.88 -6.98 -5.44
N SER A 35 32.58 -6.04 -4.55
CA SER A 35 31.21 -5.80 -4.11
C SER A 35 30.42 -5.59 -5.39
N LYS A 36 29.42 -6.45 -5.64
CA LYS A 36 28.53 -6.25 -6.78
C LYS A 36 28.01 -4.82 -6.66
N PRO A 37 28.01 -4.02 -7.75
CA PRO A 37 27.48 -2.67 -7.69
C PRO A 37 26.08 -2.72 -7.07
N ILE A 38 25.81 -1.81 -6.14
CA ILE A 38 24.51 -1.74 -5.47
C ILE A 38 23.47 -1.51 -6.55
N ASP A 39 22.57 -2.47 -6.73
CA ASP A 39 21.43 -2.32 -7.61
C ASP A 39 20.41 -1.42 -6.91
N VAL A 40 20.58 -0.11 -7.14
CA VAL A 40 19.73 0.94 -6.56
C VAL A 40 18.26 0.74 -6.94
N VAL A 41 17.99 0.23 -8.15
CA VAL A 41 16.62 -0.02 -8.62
C VAL A 41 16.01 -1.14 -7.81
N ASN A 42 16.70 -2.27 -7.62
CA ASN A 42 16.18 -3.37 -6.80
C ASN A 42 16.12 -3.01 -5.31
N LEU A 43 16.95 -2.09 -4.83
CA LEU A 43 16.87 -1.58 -3.45
C LEU A 43 15.60 -0.74 -3.22
N ILE A 44 15.27 0.14 -4.17
CA ILE A 44 14.11 1.03 -4.07
C ILE A 44 12.83 0.33 -4.51
N PHE A 45 12.87 -0.50 -5.55
CA PHE A 45 11.71 -1.20 -6.14
C PHE A 45 12.04 -2.69 -6.32
N PRO A 46 12.02 -3.49 -5.24
CA PRO A 46 12.29 -4.91 -5.34
C PRO A 46 11.27 -5.61 -6.24
N HIS A 47 11.75 -6.54 -7.07
CA HIS A 47 10.95 -7.28 -8.05
C HIS A 47 10.30 -6.40 -9.12
N PHE A 48 10.92 -5.26 -9.44
CA PHE A 48 10.49 -4.39 -10.53
C PHE A 48 10.22 -5.17 -11.82
N THR A 49 9.07 -4.90 -12.43
CA THR A 49 8.70 -5.44 -13.75
C THR A 49 7.72 -4.52 -14.47
N TRP A 50 7.91 -4.36 -15.78
CA TRP A 50 7.00 -3.60 -16.64
C TRP A 50 5.65 -4.29 -16.85
N LYS A 51 5.56 -5.60 -16.61
CA LYS A 51 4.33 -6.40 -16.80
C LYS A 51 3.45 -6.46 -15.54
N SER A 52 3.69 -5.59 -14.56
CA SER A 52 2.92 -5.54 -13.31
C SER A 52 1.63 -4.72 -13.46
N PHE A 53 0.56 -5.16 -12.80
CA PHE A 53 -0.67 -4.38 -12.63
C PHE A 53 -0.40 -3.04 -11.92
N ILE A 54 0.43 -3.05 -10.86
CA ILE A 54 0.79 -1.84 -10.13
C ILE A 54 1.56 -0.86 -11.02
N MET A 55 2.39 -1.35 -11.95
CA MET A 55 3.01 -0.49 -12.96
C MET A 55 1.94 0.13 -13.88
N ALA A 56 1.01 -0.68 -14.39
CA ALA A 56 -0.03 -0.22 -15.29
C ALA A 56 -0.92 0.86 -14.65
N VAL A 57 -1.38 0.65 -13.40
CA VAL A 57 -2.21 1.65 -12.70
C VAL A 57 -1.43 2.94 -12.40
N SER A 58 -0.13 2.84 -12.09
CA SER A 58 0.75 4.00 -11.91
C SER A 58 0.85 4.85 -13.17
N ILE A 59 1.02 4.21 -14.33
CA ILE A 59 1.09 4.90 -15.62
C ILE A 59 -0.23 5.62 -15.92
N ILE A 60 -1.36 4.96 -15.69
CA ILE A 60 -2.69 5.57 -15.88
C ILE A 60 -2.84 6.81 -14.98
N GLN A 61 -2.46 6.73 -13.70
CA GLN A 61 -2.53 7.86 -12.77
C GLN A 61 -1.69 9.05 -13.23
N ILE A 62 -0.46 8.79 -13.70
CA ILE A 62 0.42 9.84 -14.24
C ILE A 62 -0.21 10.50 -15.47
N ILE A 63 -0.75 9.69 -16.40
CA ILE A 63 -1.42 10.20 -17.61
C ILE A 63 -2.65 11.05 -17.24
N VAL A 64 -3.52 10.55 -16.35
CA VAL A 64 -4.70 11.27 -15.89
C VAL A 64 -4.32 12.58 -15.20
N PHE A 65 -3.25 12.59 -14.41
CA PHE A 65 -2.74 13.79 -13.78
C PHE A 65 -2.25 14.83 -14.80
N ILE A 66 -1.42 14.40 -15.78
CA ILE A 66 -0.93 15.28 -16.85
C ILE A 66 -2.10 15.91 -17.62
N ILE A 67 -3.07 15.09 -18.03
CA ILE A 67 -4.27 15.55 -18.75
C ILE A 67 -5.05 16.55 -17.89
N SER A 68 -5.23 16.27 -16.60
CA SER A 68 -6.00 17.14 -15.70
C SER A 68 -5.37 18.53 -15.56
N VAL A 69 -4.04 18.60 -15.40
CA VAL A 69 -3.30 19.86 -15.34
C VAL A 69 -3.34 20.59 -16.68
N SER A 70 -3.30 19.88 -17.81
CA SER A 70 -3.37 20.49 -19.14
C SER A 70 -4.75 21.06 -19.47
N ILE A 71 -5.85 20.49 -18.96
CA ILE A 71 -7.21 20.94 -19.28
C ILE A 71 -7.63 22.15 -18.45
N LYS A 72 -7.48 22.09 -17.11
CA LYS A 72 -7.97 23.15 -16.22
C LYS A 72 -7.09 23.27 -14.96
N PRO A 73 -5.92 23.92 -15.06
CA PRO A 73 -5.05 24.14 -13.91
C PRO A 73 -5.68 25.18 -12.96
N ALA A 74 -5.51 24.97 -11.65
CA ALA A 74 -5.76 25.98 -10.62
C ALA A 74 -4.49 26.73 -10.25
N ASP A 75 -3.34 26.06 -10.28
CA ASP A 75 -2.01 26.61 -10.06
C ASP A 75 -0.96 25.75 -10.80
N PHE A 76 0.32 26.11 -10.71
CA PHE A 76 1.42 25.32 -11.23
C PHE A 76 1.35 23.86 -10.75
N LEU A 77 1.26 22.93 -11.69
CA LEU A 77 1.17 21.48 -11.45
C LEU A 77 0.06 21.07 -10.46
N THR A 78 -1.06 21.81 -10.48
CA THR A 78 -2.23 21.60 -9.61
C THR A 78 -3.51 21.71 -10.45
N PRO A 79 -4.25 20.62 -10.69
CA PRO A 79 -5.53 20.67 -11.39
C PRO A 79 -6.61 21.34 -10.51
N SER A 80 -7.62 21.95 -11.14
CA SER A 80 -8.71 22.58 -10.40
C SER A 80 -9.68 21.57 -9.77
N ASP A 81 -10.16 21.87 -8.57
CA ASP A 81 -11.16 21.08 -7.85
C ASP A 81 -12.42 20.84 -8.68
N SER A 82 -12.89 21.85 -9.43
CA SER A 82 -14.04 21.72 -10.32
C SER A 82 -13.86 20.64 -11.40
N LEU A 83 -12.64 20.51 -11.93
CA LEU A 83 -12.32 19.47 -12.90
C LEU A 83 -12.26 18.10 -12.20
N LEU A 84 -11.61 18.02 -11.04
CA LEU A 84 -11.54 16.78 -10.26
C LEU A 84 -12.93 16.25 -9.88
N ILE A 85 -13.84 17.14 -9.46
CA ILE A 85 -15.25 16.79 -9.19
C ILE A 85 -15.93 16.25 -10.45
N THR A 86 -15.69 16.88 -11.60
CA THR A 86 -16.24 16.43 -12.90
C THR A 86 -15.70 15.05 -13.29
N LEU A 87 -14.42 14.78 -13.03
CA LEU A 87 -13.76 13.50 -13.33
C LEU A 87 -14.09 12.38 -12.32
N GLY A 88 -14.87 12.68 -11.28
CA GLY A 88 -15.34 11.66 -10.32
C GLY A 88 -14.59 11.63 -8.99
N ALA A 89 -14.05 12.77 -8.52
CA ALA A 89 -13.55 12.89 -7.16
C ALA A 89 -14.58 12.41 -6.12
N ASN A 90 -14.09 11.97 -4.95
CA ASN A 90 -14.92 11.48 -3.87
C ASN A 90 -15.64 12.69 -3.26
N VAL A 91 -16.94 12.75 -3.48
CA VAL A 91 -17.82 13.80 -2.96
C VAL A 91 -19.02 13.10 -2.33
N ALA A 92 -19.11 13.15 -1.00
CA ALA A 92 -20.09 12.35 -0.25
C ALA A 92 -21.54 12.70 -0.63
N SER A 93 -21.84 13.99 -0.85
CA SER A 93 -23.16 14.44 -1.26
C SER A 93 -23.58 13.90 -2.64
N ARG A 94 -22.63 13.73 -3.57
CA ARG A 94 -22.88 13.16 -4.90
C ARG A 94 -23.02 11.63 -4.83
N ILE A 95 -22.24 10.96 -3.99
CA ILE A 95 -22.40 9.52 -3.73
C ILE A 95 -23.79 9.26 -3.15
N LYS A 96 -24.24 10.10 -2.21
CA LYS A 96 -25.60 10.04 -1.65
C LYS A 96 -26.70 10.20 -2.69
N GLN A 97 -26.43 10.92 -3.79
CA GLN A 97 -27.33 11.09 -4.94
C GLN A 97 -27.25 9.94 -5.96
N GLY A 98 -26.44 8.90 -5.70
CA GLY A 98 -26.33 7.71 -6.56
C GLY A 98 -25.09 7.67 -7.45
N GLU A 99 -24.19 8.66 -7.37
CA GLU A 99 -22.94 8.67 -8.15
C GLU A 99 -21.86 7.73 -7.56
N ILE A 100 -22.16 6.43 -7.51
CA ILE A 100 -21.33 5.39 -6.85
C ILE A 100 -19.94 5.20 -7.47
N HIS A 101 -19.75 5.62 -8.73
CA HIS A 101 -18.45 5.58 -9.41
C HIS A 101 -17.38 6.41 -8.67
N ARG A 102 -17.82 7.40 -7.87
CA ARG A 102 -16.97 8.23 -7.00
C ARG A 102 -16.34 7.46 -5.83
N LEU A 103 -16.60 6.17 -5.70
CA LEU A 103 -15.86 5.28 -4.79
C LEU A 103 -14.63 4.64 -5.45
N ILE A 104 -14.53 4.67 -6.78
CA ILE A 104 -13.44 4.04 -7.55
C ILE A 104 -12.60 5.09 -8.28
N LEU A 105 -13.23 6.00 -9.04
CA LEU A 105 -12.52 7.02 -9.82
C LEU A 105 -11.53 7.90 -9.03
N PRO A 106 -11.74 8.25 -7.75
CA PRO A 106 -10.79 9.05 -6.99
C PRO A 106 -9.39 8.44 -6.90
N ILE A 107 -9.27 7.11 -6.99
CA ILE A 107 -8.00 6.37 -6.96
C ILE A 107 -7.07 6.80 -8.11
N PHE A 108 -7.63 7.33 -9.20
CA PHE A 108 -6.88 7.78 -10.37
C PHE A 108 -6.58 9.28 -10.39
N LEU A 109 -7.26 10.05 -9.55
CA LEU A 109 -7.20 11.51 -9.51
C LEU A 109 -6.18 11.96 -8.46
N HIS A 110 -5.49 13.08 -8.69
CA HIS A 110 -4.51 13.62 -7.75
C HIS A 110 -4.57 15.14 -7.70
N ALA A 111 -4.33 15.69 -6.52
CA ALA A 111 -4.50 17.11 -6.25
C ALA A 111 -3.32 17.98 -6.71
N ASN A 112 -2.11 17.41 -6.84
CA ASN A 112 -0.91 18.10 -7.30
C ASN A 112 0.22 17.10 -7.61
N ILE A 113 1.32 17.57 -8.18
CA ILE A 113 2.45 16.71 -8.59
C ILE A 113 3.08 15.94 -7.44
N PHE A 114 3.25 16.56 -6.26
CA PHE A 114 3.83 15.89 -5.11
C PHE A 114 2.91 14.79 -4.59
N HIS A 115 1.61 15.06 -4.53
CA HIS A 115 0.61 14.08 -4.18
C HIS A 115 0.64 12.88 -5.16
N THR A 116 0.74 13.12 -6.47
CA THR A 116 0.92 12.06 -7.47
C THR A 116 2.21 11.28 -7.24
N PHE A 117 3.34 11.97 -7.06
CA PHE A 117 4.66 11.36 -6.88
C PHE A 117 4.68 10.42 -5.67
N PHE A 118 4.24 10.87 -4.49
CA PHE A 118 4.29 10.05 -3.28
C PHE A 118 3.36 8.84 -3.36
N ASN A 119 2.17 8.99 -3.95
CA ASN A 119 1.26 7.85 -4.16
C ASN A 119 1.86 6.80 -5.09
N VAL A 120 2.37 7.23 -6.26
CA VAL A 120 2.97 6.33 -7.25
C VAL A 120 4.22 5.67 -6.68
N PHE A 121 5.09 6.43 -6.02
CA PHE A 121 6.29 5.89 -5.38
C PHE A 121 5.94 4.83 -4.34
N PHE A 122 5.02 5.14 -3.42
CA PHE A 122 4.62 4.26 -2.34
C PHE A 122 3.98 2.97 -2.86
N GLN A 123 3.05 3.08 -3.82
CA GLN A 123 2.38 1.92 -4.36
C GLN A 123 3.32 1.04 -5.19
N LEU A 124 4.27 1.60 -5.95
CA LEU A 124 5.26 0.80 -6.69
C LEU A 124 6.15 0.03 -5.71
N ARG A 125 6.62 0.70 -4.66
CA ARG A 125 7.48 0.11 -3.63
C ARG A 125 6.87 -1.13 -2.97
N MET A 126 5.62 -1.02 -2.56
CA MET A 126 4.91 -2.10 -1.86
C MET A 126 4.31 -3.10 -2.83
N GLY A 127 3.68 -2.58 -3.89
CA GLY A 127 2.87 -3.33 -4.83
C GLY A 127 3.64 -4.35 -5.65
N PHE A 128 4.88 -4.08 -6.07
CA PHE A 128 5.66 -5.10 -6.81
C PHE A 128 5.93 -6.36 -6.00
N THR A 129 6.28 -6.19 -4.71
CA THR A 129 6.53 -7.33 -3.83
C THR A 129 5.23 -8.11 -3.58
N LEU A 130 4.14 -7.40 -3.29
CA LEU A 130 2.84 -8.03 -3.09
C LEU A 130 2.33 -8.75 -4.35
N GLU A 131 2.51 -8.16 -5.53
CA GLU A 131 2.08 -8.77 -6.79
C GLU A 131 2.91 -10.01 -7.12
N LYS A 132 4.21 -9.99 -6.80
CA LYS A 132 5.08 -11.16 -6.91
C LYS A 132 4.65 -12.28 -5.96
N ASN A 133 4.27 -11.96 -4.72
CA ASN A 133 3.93 -12.92 -3.68
C ASN A 133 2.52 -13.51 -3.83
N TYR A 134 1.52 -12.66 -4.13
CA TYR A 134 0.12 -13.06 -4.17
C TYR A 134 -0.42 -13.28 -5.58
N GLY A 135 0.30 -12.82 -6.61
CA GLY A 135 -0.14 -12.83 -7.99
C GLY A 135 -1.07 -11.66 -8.34
N ILE A 136 -1.16 -11.39 -9.64
CA ILE A 136 -1.86 -10.22 -10.20
C ILE A 136 -3.33 -10.12 -9.78
N VAL A 137 -4.07 -11.23 -9.79
CA VAL A 137 -5.53 -11.23 -9.50
C VAL A 137 -5.80 -10.79 -8.07
N LYS A 138 -5.06 -11.34 -7.10
CA LYS A 138 -5.23 -11.00 -5.68
C LYS A 138 -4.87 -9.54 -5.40
N VAL A 139 -3.86 -8.99 -6.08
CA VAL A 139 -3.47 -7.60 -5.92
C VAL A 139 -4.46 -6.64 -6.57
N ILE A 140 -5.04 -6.98 -7.73
CA ILE A 140 -6.14 -6.21 -8.33
C ILE A 140 -7.32 -6.10 -7.35
N ILE A 141 -7.78 -7.24 -6.82
CA ILE A 141 -8.90 -7.28 -5.88
C ILE A 141 -8.57 -6.46 -4.62
N LEU A 142 -7.37 -6.66 -4.06
CA LEU A 142 -6.89 -5.92 -2.89
C LEU A 142 -6.87 -4.40 -3.14
N TYR A 143 -6.28 -3.98 -4.25
CA TYR A 143 -6.08 -2.56 -4.55
C TYR A 143 -7.41 -1.83 -4.67
N PHE A 144 -8.35 -2.38 -5.45
CA PHE A 144 -9.65 -1.74 -5.63
C PHE A 144 -10.56 -1.86 -4.41
N LEU A 145 -10.60 -3.01 -3.72
CA LEU A 145 -11.46 -3.15 -2.55
C LEU A 145 -11.01 -2.26 -1.39
N THR A 146 -9.72 -2.20 -1.10
CA THR A 146 -9.21 -1.32 -0.03
C THR A 146 -9.38 0.15 -0.38
N GLY A 147 -9.24 0.50 -1.67
CA GLY A 147 -9.60 1.82 -2.19
C GLY A 147 -11.07 2.18 -1.96
N ILE A 148 -12.00 1.26 -2.29
CA ILE A 148 -13.45 1.44 -2.07
C ILE A 148 -13.77 1.55 -0.57
N TYR A 149 -13.25 0.65 0.27
CA TYR A 149 -13.47 0.68 1.72
C TYR A 149 -12.96 1.97 2.36
N GLY A 150 -11.78 2.44 1.96
CA GLY A 150 -11.26 3.73 2.38
C GLY A 150 -12.17 4.88 1.94
N ASN A 151 -12.52 4.92 0.65
CA ASN A 151 -13.34 6.00 0.09
C ASN A 151 -14.71 6.09 0.75
N ILE A 152 -15.42 4.95 0.94
CA ILE A 152 -16.75 4.95 1.55
C ILE A 152 -16.70 5.29 3.04
N LEU A 153 -15.70 4.78 3.79
CA LEU A 153 -15.49 5.14 5.20
C LEU A 153 -15.27 6.65 5.32
N SER A 154 -14.40 7.20 4.47
CA SER A 154 -14.14 8.62 4.44
C SER A 154 -15.39 9.45 4.14
N SER A 155 -16.16 9.12 3.10
CA SER A 155 -17.39 9.84 2.76
C SER A 155 -18.42 9.80 3.89
N SER A 156 -18.47 8.69 4.64
CA SER A 156 -19.39 8.50 5.76
C SER A 156 -19.02 9.31 7.01
N VAL A 157 -17.75 9.71 7.17
CA VAL A 157 -17.28 10.44 8.37
C VAL A 157 -17.00 11.90 8.03
N THR A 158 -16.22 12.19 7.00
CA THR A 158 -15.84 13.55 6.58
C THR A 158 -16.64 13.96 5.34
N TYR A 159 -17.88 14.43 5.55
CA TYR A 159 -18.88 14.55 4.48
C TYR A 159 -18.58 15.63 3.41
N CYS A 160 -18.03 16.78 3.79
CA CYS A 160 -17.93 17.94 2.89
C CYS A 160 -16.67 18.07 2.04
N PRO A 161 -15.47 17.69 2.51
CA PRO A 161 -14.27 17.79 1.69
C PRO A 161 -14.34 16.88 0.46
N ILE A 162 -13.83 17.38 -0.67
CA ILE A 162 -13.55 16.54 -1.83
C ILE A 162 -12.27 15.75 -1.58
N LYS A 163 -12.20 14.51 -2.06
CA LYS A 163 -11.00 13.67 -1.88
C LYS A 163 -10.62 12.97 -3.17
N VAL A 164 -9.31 12.86 -3.36
CA VAL A 164 -8.68 12.23 -4.52
C VAL A 164 -7.41 11.53 -4.04
N GLY A 165 -6.89 10.62 -4.85
CA GLY A 165 -5.61 9.98 -4.64
C GLY A 165 -5.73 8.47 -4.47
N ALA A 166 -4.70 7.76 -4.91
CA ALA A 166 -4.58 6.32 -4.75
C ALA A 166 -4.30 5.88 -3.30
N SER A 167 -4.17 6.84 -2.37
CA SER A 167 -3.63 6.61 -1.03
C SER A 167 -4.48 5.66 -0.19
N THR A 168 -5.79 5.58 -0.40
CA THR A 168 -6.65 4.56 0.23
C THR A 168 -6.25 3.15 -0.19
N SER A 169 -5.95 2.94 -1.48
CA SER A 169 -5.47 1.67 -2.03
C SER A 169 -4.03 1.39 -1.57
N GLY A 170 -3.18 2.43 -1.54
CA GLY A 170 -1.83 2.34 -1.00
C GLY A 170 -1.80 1.90 0.46
N MET A 171 -2.65 2.48 1.31
CA MET A 171 -2.80 2.06 2.71
C MET A 171 -3.33 0.63 2.85
N GLY A 172 -4.11 0.15 1.88
CA GLY A 172 -4.46 -1.26 1.75
C GLY A 172 -3.26 -2.18 1.50
N LEU A 173 -2.36 -1.79 0.58
CA LEU A 173 -1.10 -2.50 0.35
C LEU A 173 -0.25 -2.53 1.64
N LEU A 174 -0.15 -1.38 2.32
CA LEU A 174 0.54 -1.31 3.61
C LEU A 174 -0.10 -2.24 4.64
N GLY A 175 -1.43 -2.29 4.70
CA GLY A 175 -2.16 -3.17 5.61
C GLY A 175 -1.84 -4.64 5.42
N VAL A 176 -1.69 -5.10 4.16
CA VAL A 176 -1.24 -6.48 3.89
C VAL A 176 0.17 -6.70 4.41
N VAL A 177 1.11 -5.80 4.12
CA VAL A 177 2.49 -5.89 4.63
C VAL A 177 2.49 -5.89 6.17
N THR A 178 1.67 -5.06 6.82
CA THR A 178 1.49 -5.05 8.27
C THR A 178 0.96 -6.39 8.78
N SER A 179 -0.01 -7.01 8.10
CA SER A 179 -0.53 -8.33 8.50
C SER A 179 0.53 -9.43 8.39
N GLU A 180 1.35 -9.43 7.33
CA GLU A 180 2.47 -10.36 7.16
C GLU A 180 3.45 -10.20 8.30
N LEU A 181 3.76 -8.95 8.66
CA LEU A 181 4.61 -8.60 9.79
C LEU A 181 4.09 -9.15 11.11
N ILE A 182 2.80 -8.95 11.40
CA ILE A 182 2.17 -9.43 12.64
C ILE A 182 2.19 -10.97 12.67
N LEU A 183 1.85 -11.63 11.55
CA LEU A 183 1.82 -13.08 11.44
C LEU A 183 3.21 -13.71 11.58
N LEU A 184 4.22 -13.12 10.94
CA LEU A 184 5.57 -13.67 10.84
C LEU A 184 6.56 -13.08 11.85
N TRP A 185 6.13 -12.16 12.72
CA TRP A 185 7.01 -11.47 13.68
C TRP A 185 7.88 -12.44 14.50
N HIS A 186 7.31 -13.58 14.87
CA HIS A 186 7.96 -14.61 15.64
C HIS A 186 9.08 -15.37 14.89
N VAL A 187 9.12 -15.29 13.56
CA VAL A 187 10.08 -16.01 12.68
C VAL A 187 11.12 -15.07 12.03
N ILE A 188 10.81 -13.78 11.88
CA ILE A 188 11.72 -12.80 11.27
C ILE A 188 13.00 -12.67 12.11
N ARG A 189 14.17 -13.05 11.56
CA ARG A 189 15.46 -12.85 12.26
C ARG A 189 16.05 -11.45 12.05
N HIS A 190 15.89 -10.83 10.87
CA HIS A 190 16.38 -9.48 10.55
C HIS A 190 15.35 -8.37 10.81
N ARG A 191 14.92 -8.23 12.07
CA ARG A 191 13.89 -7.24 12.46
C ARG A 191 14.33 -5.80 12.23
N GLU A 192 15.63 -5.53 12.29
CA GLU A 192 16.24 -4.22 12.09
C GLU A 192 15.95 -3.62 10.72
N ARG A 193 15.96 -4.42 9.64
CA ARG A 193 15.62 -3.94 8.29
C ARG A 193 14.15 -3.57 8.17
N VAL A 194 13.29 -4.33 8.85
CA VAL A 194 11.85 -4.10 8.86
C VAL A 194 11.53 -2.83 9.64
N VAL A 195 12.13 -2.67 10.82
CA VAL A 195 12.01 -1.45 11.64
C VAL A 195 12.54 -0.23 10.89
N PHE A 196 13.69 -0.34 10.22
CA PHE A 196 14.23 0.73 9.39
C PHE A 196 13.24 1.15 8.28
N ASN A 197 12.65 0.20 7.55
CA ASN A 197 11.66 0.52 6.53
C ASN A 197 10.43 1.21 7.13
N ILE A 198 9.93 0.73 8.27
CA ILE A 198 8.80 1.37 8.97
C ILE A 198 9.15 2.81 9.33
N ILE A 199 10.31 3.05 9.95
CA ILE A 199 10.78 4.39 10.32
C ILE A 199 10.94 5.27 9.08
N PHE A 200 11.57 4.77 8.02
CA PHE A 200 11.81 5.51 6.78
C PHE A 200 10.50 5.98 6.12
N PHE A 201 9.52 5.08 5.95
CA PHE A 201 8.22 5.44 5.38
C PHE A 201 7.40 6.35 6.31
N SER A 202 7.54 6.20 7.62
CA SER A 202 6.89 7.07 8.60
C SER A 202 7.45 8.49 8.53
N LEU A 203 8.77 8.64 8.37
CA LEU A 203 9.43 9.93 8.18
C LEU A 203 9.02 10.58 6.85
N ILE A 204 8.95 9.83 5.75
CA ILE A 204 8.44 10.37 4.47
C ILE A 204 7.01 10.90 4.63
N SER A 205 6.14 10.13 5.30
CA SER A 205 4.75 10.52 5.55
C SER A 205 4.67 11.78 6.43
N PHE A 206 5.53 11.87 7.45
CA PHE A 206 5.67 13.05 8.30
C PHE A 206 6.14 14.29 7.52
N PHE A 207 7.17 14.15 6.67
CA PHE A 207 7.65 15.23 5.80
C PHE A 207 6.56 15.71 4.84
N TYR A 208 5.81 14.79 4.24
CA TYR A 208 4.70 15.13 3.35
C TYR A 208 3.64 16.00 4.06
N TYR A 209 3.28 15.65 5.30
CA TYR A 209 2.31 16.40 6.10
C TYR A 209 2.76 17.84 6.39
N PHE A 210 4.00 18.04 6.81
CA PHE A 210 4.51 19.35 7.24
C PHE A 210 4.92 20.27 6.09
N THR A 211 5.42 19.73 4.97
CA THR A 211 5.95 20.56 3.87
C THR A 211 4.88 21.06 2.90
N PHE A 212 3.77 20.34 2.73
CA PHE A 212 2.83 20.61 1.63
C PHE A 212 1.43 21.07 2.08
N ASN A 213 1.32 21.64 3.30
CA ASN A 213 0.03 22.01 3.90
C ASN A 213 -0.95 20.83 3.84
N GLY A 214 -0.70 19.78 4.62
CA GLY A 214 -1.48 18.54 4.68
C GLY A 214 -2.97 18.65 5.04
N SER A 215 -3.59 19.82 4.88
CA SER A 215 -4.99 20.14 5.20
C SER A 215 -6.02 19.36 4.38
N ASN A 216 -5.60 18.59 3.37
CA ASN A 216 -6.46 17.73 2.54
C ASN A 216 -6.09 16.24 2.59
N ILE A 217 -5.34 15.79 3.61
CA ILE A 217 -5.03 14.36 3.77
C ILE A 217 -6.25 13.61 4.31
N ASP A 218 -6.67 12.57 3.58
CA ASP A 218 -7.81 11.74 3.95
C ASP A 218 -7.45 10.69 5.01
N HIS A 219 -7.26 11.12 6.26
CA HIS A 219 -6.89 10.24 7.38
C HIS A 219 -7.92 9.12 7.61
N VAL A 220 -9.20 9.42 7.43
CA VAL A 220 -10.27 8.44 7.63
C VAL A 220 -10.28 7.41 6.51
N GLY A 221 -10.08 7.84 5.27
CA GLY A 221 -9.92 6.91 4.15
C GLY A 221 -8.67 6.06 4.26
N HIS A 222 -7.56 6.62 4.75
CA HIS A 222 -6.33 5.88 5.04
C HIS A 222 -6.57 4.79 6.08
N LEU A 223 -7.29 5.10 7.16
CA LEU A 223 -7.67 4.11 8.16
C LEU A 223 -8.52 2.98 7.57
N GLY A 224 -9.51 3.31 6.74
CA GLY A 224 -10.36 2.32 6.07
C GLY A 224 -9.57 1.41 5.12
N GLY A 225 -8.65 1.99 4.34
CA GLY A 225 -7.72 1.25 3.50
C GLY A 225 -6.82 0.32 4.31
N LEU A 226 -6.22 0.82 5.39
CA LEU A 226 -5.33 0.05 6.27
C LEU A 226 -6.05 -1.13 6.93
N LEU A 227 -7.21 -0.90 7.54
CA LEU A 227 -7.98 -1.94 8.25
C LEU A 227 -8.46 -3.04 7.29
N SER A 228 -8.96 -2.65 6.11
CA SER A 228 -9.34 -3.62 5.08
C SER A 228 -8.14 -4.38 4.52
N GLY A 229 -6.99 -3.70 4.34
CA GLY A 229 -5.73 -4.31 3.93
C GLY A 229 -5.21 -5.35 4.93
N ILE A 230 -5.17 -5.02 6.22
CA ILE A 230 -4.79 -5.95 7.29
C ILE A 230 -5.70 -7.18 7.24
N SER A 231 -7.02 -6.95 7.20
CA SER A 231 -8.01 -8.02 7.17
C SER A 231 -7.83 -8.95 5.96
N MET A 232 -7.66 -8.38 4.76
CA MET A 232 -7.43 -9.15 3.54
C MET A 232 -6.10 -9.90 3.58
N GLY A 233 -5.04 -9.32 4.13
CA GLY A 233 -3.74 -9.97 4.25
C GLY A 233 -3.75 -11.18 5.20
N ILE A 234 -4.47 -11.10 6.33
CA ILE A 234 -4.73 -12.25 7.21
C ILE A 234 -5.45 -13.38 6.43
N LEU A 235 -6.46 -13.03 5.63
CA LEU A 235 -7.23 -13.99 4.84
C LEU A 235 -6.42 -14.62 3.69
N TYR A 236 -5.58 -13.83 3.02
CA TYR A 236 -4.70 -14.31 1.96
C TYR A 236 -3.65 -15.31 2.46
N ASN A 237 -3.27 -15.24 3.73
CA ASN A 237 -2.33 -16.15 4.40
C ASN A 237 -3.02 -17.32 5.13
N SER A 238 -4.27 -17.63 4.81
CA SER A 238 -5.02 -18.72 5.46
C SER A 238 -4.48 -20.14 5.24
N GLN A 239 -3.52 -20.32 4.34
CA GLN A 239 -2.86 -21.60 4.08
C GLN A 239 -1.42 -21.67 4.61
N MET A 240 -0.97 -20.69 5.40
CA MET A 240 0.39 -20.72 5.97
C MET A 240 0.57 -21.91 6.93
N GLU A 241 1.76 -22.54 6.92
CA GLU A 241 2.06 -23.73 7.73
C GLU A 241 2.29 -23.40 9.21
N ASN A 242 2.99 -22.30 9.52
CA ASN A 242 3.36 -21.89 10.88
C ASN A 242 2.45 -20.81 11.44
N LYS A 243 1.16 -21.11 11.59
CA LYS A 243 0.17 -20.16 12.12
C LYS A 243 0.40 -19.92 13.62
N PRO A 244 0.38 -18.65 14.07
CA PRO A 244 0.26 -18.35 15.50
C PRO A 244 -1.02 -18.97 16.08
N SER A 245 -1.00 -19.34 17.36
CA SER A 245 -2.17 -19.94 18.04
C SER A 245 -3.41 -19.04 18.04
N TRP A 246 -3.24 -17.73 17.91
CA TRP A 246 -4.31 -16.73 17.83
C TRP A 246 -4.84 -16.50 16.40
N TYR A 247 -4.32 -17.19 15.38
CA TYR A 247 -4.64 -16.95 13.97
C TYR A 247 -6.15 -17.00 13.68
N ASP A 248 -6.86 -18.03 14.18
CA ASP A 248 -8.28 -18.21 13.88
C ASP A 248 -9.15 -17.08 14.46
N HIS A 249 -8.76 -16.52 15.61
CA HIS A 249 -9.42 -15.33 16.17
C HIS A 249 -9.24 -14.11 15.27
N MET A 250 -8.02 -13.90 14.73
CA MET A 250 -7.75 -12.82 13.79
C MET A 250 -8.44 -13.02 12.43
N LYS A 251 -8.56 -14.26 11.97
CA LYS A 251 -9.34 -14.58 10.77
C LYS A 251 -10.81 -14.22 10.94
N MET A 252 -11.42 -14.57 12.07
CA MET A 252 -12.80 -14.20 12.39
C MET A 252 -12.96 -12.67 12.52
N ALA A 253 -12.05 -12.00 13.23
CA ALA A 253 -12.04 -10.55 13.35
C ALA A 253 -11.89 -9.85 11.98
N SER A 254 -11.11 -10.44 11.06
CA SER A 254 -10.94 -9.92 9.70
C SER A 254 -12.24 -9.99 8.89
N TYR A 255 -12.98 -11.09 8.97
CA TYR A 255 -14.31 -11.17 8.35
C TYR A 255 -15.28 -10.16 8.95
N ALA A 256 -15.31 -10.03 10.28
CA ALA A 256 -16.15 -9.04 10.95
C ALA A 256 -15.79 -7.60 10.55
N CYS A 257 -14.50 -7.27 10.51
CA CYS A 257 -14.01 -5.95 10.12
C CYS A 257 -14.44 -5.59 8.68
N LEU A 258 -14.23 -6.50 7.73
CA LEU A 258 -14.64 -6.30 6.34
C LEU A 258 -16.17 -6.15 6.20
N ALA A 259 -16.94 -6.97 6.91
CA ALA A 259 -18.40 -6.85 6.94
C ALA A 259 -18.86 -5.51 7.51
N LEU A 260 -18.25 -5.05 8.61
CA LEU A 260 -18.56 -3.76 9.21
C LEU A 260 -18.20 -2.61 8.28
N LEU A 261 -17.04 -2.65 7.61
CA LEU A 261 -16.65 -1.64 6.61
C LEU A 261 -17.56 -1.65 5.37
N ALA A 262 -18.16 -2.79 5.03
CA ALA A 262 -19.10 -2.92 3.92
C ALA A 262 -20.50 -2.41 4.26
N ILE A 263 -20.91 -2.47 5.53
CA ILE A 263 -22.30 -2.21 5.94
C ILE A 263 -22.45 -0.85 6.62
N VAL A 264 -21.60 -0.53 7.60
CA VAL A 264 -21.78 0.64 8.46
C VAL A 264 -21.56 1.95 7.70
N PRO A 265 -20.46 2.15 6.94
CA PRO A 265 -20.24 3.40 6.21
C PRO A 265 -21.33 3.75 5.19
N PRO A 266 -21.84 2.81 4.36
CA PRO A 266 -22.99 3.09 3.51
C PRO A 266 -24.23 3.51 4.32
N ILE A 267 -24.59 2.79 5.38
CA ILE A 267 -25.75 3.16 6.20
C ILE A 267 -25.59 4.59 6.73
N VAL A 268 -24.43 4.92 7.28
CA VAL A 268 -24.17 6.27 7.80
C VAL A 268 -24.25 7.32 6.69
N LEU A 269 -23.67 7.05 5.52
CA LEU A 269 -23.66 7.99 4.39
C LEU A 269 -25.07 8.28 3.86
N PHE A 270 -25.90 7.24 3.70
CA PHE A 270 -27.22 7.37 3.08
C PHE A 270 -28.32 7.74 4.09
N ALA A 271 -28.26 7.23 5.32
CA ALA A 271 -29.32 7.43 6.31
C ALA A 271 -29.18 8.73 7.12
N VAL A 272 -27.96 9.24 7.33
CA VAL A 272 -27.75 10.44 8.15
C VAL A 272 -27.96 11.70 7.29
N PRO A 273 -28.93 12.59 7.63
CA PRO A 273 -29.09 13.87 6.95
C PRO A 273 -27.89 14.79 7.22
N ARG A 274 -27.29 15.33 6.16
CA ARG A 274 -26.11 16.21 6.23
C ARG A 274 -26.11 17.17 5.04
N THR A 275 -25.55 18.35 5.25
CA THR A 275 -25.37 19.38 4.22
C THR A 275 -23.95 19.92 4.28
N CYS A 276 -23.48 20.33 3.10
CA CYS A 276 -22.35 21.20 2.86
C CYS A 276 -22.94 22.41 2.13
#